data_AF-A0A7Z7FF93-F1
#
_entry.id   AF-A0A7Z7FF93-F1
#
_cell.length_a   1.000
_cell.length_b   1.000
_cell.length_c   1.000
_cell.angle_alpha   90.00
_cell.angle_beta   90.00
_cell.angle_gamma   90.00
#
_symmetry.space_group_name_H-M   'P 1'
#
loop_
_entity.id
_entity.type
_entity.pdbx_description
1 polymer ?
#
loop_
_entity_poly.entity_id
_entity_poly.type
_entity_poly.pdbx_seq_one_letter_code
_entity_poly.pdbx_strand_id
1 'polypeptide(L)'
;MMDDKGQIAVDFLLGISLFLIALTFTVQFIPGMFMSGSAGESSLDYTAYRTATVLVEDTGWWGNSTSSGTDWEEHPGNVMRIGLAVDDDLSSKLTNSPNIISRKKTLQMMNVDKTTFIEMLGLYNNVDDTLFAYGYNISFTQDGNVLMLNNTSIIRGQIVPEYKETTKITRIVLMEKGTIASFTGDDLTSELVNTATINITGPFVENITIQICDLNFTGLSPMFLNASLDGTTLIQPSNYTVCKIDGWEKSSFNGSLSSPTDVLSFNFDKELFSSSSEYRLDLEFRNVTLPTPGPPFIDYNDWNSTHYEPAYLVVEVWE
;
A
#
# COMPACT_ATOMS: atom_id res chain seq x y z
N MET A 1 -9.26 8.35 -76.84
CA MET A 1 -8.90 7.04 -76.28
C MET A 1 -7.66 7.29 -75.46
N MET A 2 -7.83 7.52 -74.15
CA MET A 2 -6.74 7.80 -73.23
C MET A 2 -5.86 6.54 -73.18
N ASP A 3 -4.54 6.70 -73.26
CA ASP A 3 -3.60 5.59 -73.33
C ASP A 3 -3.47 4.91 -71.95
N ASP A 4 -4.25 3.86 -71.72
CA ASP A 4 -4.33 3.09 -70.46
C ASP A 4 -2.95 2.61 -69.97
N LYS A 5 -1.97 2.46 -70.88
CA LYS A 5 -0.59 2.07 -70.52
C LYS A 5 0.15 3.18 -69.76
N GLY A 6 -0.12 4.44 -70.09
CA GLY A 6 0.46 5.58 -69.38
C GLY A 6 -0.08 5.71 -67.96
N GLN A 7 -1.37 5.42 -67.77
CA GLN A 7 -2.02 5.43 -66.46
C GLN A 7 -1.46 4.32 -65.54
N ILE A 8 -1.30 3.10 -66.07
CA ILE A 8 -0.71 1.98 -65.31
C ILE A 8 0.74 2.30 -64.86
N ALA A 9 1.53 2.94 -65.72
CA ALA A 9 2.90 3.33 -65.38
C ALA A 9 2.93 4.39 -64.28
N VAL A 10 2.02 5.37 -64.32
CA VAL A 10 1.90 6.42 -63.29
C VAL A 10 1.43 5.85 -61.97
N ASP A 11 0.41 4.99 -61.97
CA ASP A 11 -0.12 4.36 -60.76
C ASP A 11 0.92 3.47 -60.06
N PHE A 12 1.74 2.74 -60.83
CA PHE A 12 2.86 1.96 -60.30
C PHE A 12 3.94 2.85 -59.67
N LEU A 13 4.29 3.96 -60.34
CA LEU A 13 5.31 4.88 -59.85
C LEU A 13 4.85 5.61 -58.58
N LEU A 14 3.57 5.96 -58.50
CA LEU A 14 2.96 6.57 -57.33
C LEU A 14 2.88 5.57 -56.17
N GLY A 15 2.49 4.33 -56.45
CA GLY A 15 2.44 3.24 -55.48
C GLY A 15 3.81 2.91 -54.88
N ILE A 16 4.84 2.78 -55.72
CA ILE A 16 6.20 2.50 -55.23
C ILE A 16 6.80 3.70 -54.47
N SER A 17 6.46 4.93 -54.84
CA SER A 17 6.88 6.13 -54.14
C SER A 17 6.26 6.21 -52.73
N LEU A 18 4.96 5.95 -52.61
CA LEU A 18 4.28 5.88 -51.32
C LEU A 18 4.86 4.77 -50.44
N PHE A 19 5.13 3.61 -51.02
CA PHE A 19 5.78 2.50 -50.32
C PHE A 19 7.17 2.87 -49.80
N LEU A 20 8.01 3.50 -50.63
CA LEU A 20 9.36 3.91 -50.24
C LEU A 20 9.37 5.01 -49.17
N ILE A 21 8.42 5.95 -49.21
CA ILE A 21 8.25 6.96 -48.16
C ILE A 21 7.87 6.27 -46.84
N ALA A 22 6.85 5.39 -46.86
CA ALA A 22 6.44 4.65 -45.66
C ALA A 22 7.56 3.77 -45.10
N LEU A 23 8.32 3.11 -45.97
CA LEU A 23 9.48 2.29 -45.58
C LEU A 23 10.57 3.15 -44.94
N THR A 24 10.84 4.34 -45.48
CA THR A 24 11.83 5.28 -44.91
C THR A 24 11.43 5.73 -43.51
N PHE A 25 10.16 6.10 -43.31
CA PHE A 25 9.65 6.41 -41.98
C PHE A 25 9.80 5.21 -41.03
N THR A 26 9.40 4.01 -41.47
CA THR A 26 9.51 2.80 -40.64
C THR A 26 10.96 2.53 -40.22
N VAL A 27 11.92 2.62 -41.15
CA VAL A 27 13.34 2.42 -40.86
C VAL A 27 13.91 3.49 -39.93
N GLN A 28 13.40 4.72 -39.95
CA GLN A 28 13.80 5.77 -38.99
C GLN A 28 13.28 5.51 -37.58
N PHE A 29 12.14 4.84 -37.41
CA PHE A 29 11.58 4.49 -36.10
C PHE A 29 12.18 3.20 -35.51
N ILE A 30 12.79 2.33 -36.33
CA ILE A 30 13.43 1.09 -35.87
C ILE A 30 14.52 1.35 -34.81
N PRO A 31 15.50 2.26 -35.00
CA PRO A 31 16.48 2.59 -33.98
C PRO A 31 15.85 3.08 -32.67
N GLY A 32 14.76 3.86 -32.75
CA GLY A 32 14.04 4.37 -31.58
C GLY A 32 13.36 3.27 -30.74
N MET A 33 13.08 2.10 -31.32
CA MET A 33 12.57 0.94 -30.57
C MET A 33 13.68 0.09 -29.93
N PHE A 34 14.92 0.20 -30.42
CA PHE A 34 16.07 -0.56 -29.91
C PHE A 34 17.01 0.26 -29.02
N MET A 35 16.84 1.58 -28.99
CA MET A 35 17.38 2.43 -27.94
C MET A 35 16.45 2.36 -26.72
N SER A 36 16.60 1.32 -25.91
CA SER A 36 16.22 1.43 -24.49
C SER A 36 17.11 2.51 -23.88
N GLY A 37 16.59 3.71 -23.76
CA GLY A 37 17.36 4.91 -23.44
C GLY A 37 17.12 5.99 -24.47
N SER A 38 16.07 6.77 -24.25
CA SER A 38 16.00 8.13 -24.77
C SER A 38 17.36 8.82 -24.60
N ALA A 39 17.81 9.58 -25.59
CA ALA A 39 19.05 10.38 -25.53
C ALA A 39 19.03 11.52 -24.46
N GLY A 40 18.19 11.37 -23.43
CA GLY A 40 18.10 12.21 -22.24
C GLY A 40 17.59 11.48 -20.98
N GLU A 41 17.52 10.14 -20.95
CA GLU A 41 17.31 9.40 -19.69
C GLU A 41 18.67 9.16 -19.02
N SER A 42 18.83 9.70 -17.82
CA SER A 42 20.06 9.59 -17.03
C SER A 42 20.18 8.19 -16.41
N SER A 43 21.40 7.78 -16.04
CA SER A 43 21.67 6.60 -15.21
C SER A 43 20.84 6.58 -13.92
N LEU A 44 20.46 7.77 -13.43
CA LEU A 44 19.62 7.99 -12.26
C LEU A 44 18.17 7.53 -12.50
N ASP A 45 17.62 7.71 -13.71
CA ASP A 45 16.27 7.30 -14.08
C ASP A 45 16.08 5.79 -13.93
N TYR A 46 17.00 5.04 -14.52
CA TYR A 46 17.03 3.58 -14.41
C TYR A 46 17.23 3.11 -12.97
N THR A 47 18.10 3.80 -12.22
CA THR A 47 18.41 3.43 -10.83
C THR A 47 17.22 3.67 -9.90
N ALA A 48 16.56 4.83 -9.99
CA ALA A 48 15.39 5.15 -9.20
C ALA A 48 14.21 4.23 -9.55
N TYR A 49 13.97 3.99 -10.84
CA TYR A 49 12.91 3.09 -11.29
C TYR A 49 13.14 1.66 -10.80
N ARG A 50 14.33 1.10 -11.03
CA ARG A 50 14.68 -0.25 -10.57
C ARG A 50 14.54 -0.37 -9.06
N THR A 51 15.04 0.62 -8.31
CA THR A 51 14.96 0.61 -6.85
C THR A 51 13.51 0.61 -6.38
N ALA A 52 12.67 1.49 -6.92
CA ALA A 52 11.24 1.52 -6.60
C ALA A 52 10.53 0.20 -6.96
N THR A 53 10.82 -0.35 -8.14
CA THR A 53 10.26 -1.62 -8.61
C THR A 53 10.67 -2.78 -7.71
N VAL A 54 11.96 -2.93 -7.40
CA VAL A 54 12.47 -4.00 -6.52
C VAL A 54 11.84 -3.92 -5.13
N LEU A 55 11.76 -2.71 -4.55
CA LEU A 55 11.15 -2.56 -3.23
C LEU A 55 9.66 -2.93 -3.22
N VAL A 56 8.94 -2.67 -4.30
CA VAL A 56 7.47 -2.81 -4.35
C VAL A 56 7.01 -4.19 -4.84
N GLU A 57 7.71 -4.77 -5.81
CA GLU A 57 7.27 -5.97 -6.54
C GLU A 57 8.03 -7.24 -6.12
N ASP A 58 9.17 -7.08 -5.43
CA ASP A 58 9.98 -8.19 -4.96
C ASP A 58 9.70 -8.49 -3.49
N THR A 59 9.64 -9.77 -3.13
CA THR A 59 9.51 -10.21 -1.73
C THR A 59 10.84 -10.14 -0.98
N GLY A 60 11.95 -9.99 -1.70
CA GLY A 60 13.30 -10.13 -1.20
C GLY A 60 13.70 -11.61 -1.07
N TRP A 61 14.98 -11.82 -0.81
CA TRP A 61 15.54 -13.17 -0.73
C TRP A 61 16.70 -13.22 0.24
N TRP A 62 16.78 -14.30 1.00
CA TRP A 62 17.95 -14.67 1.77
C TRP A 62 18.40 -16.08 1.40
N GLY A 63 19.68 -16.35 1.57
CA GLY A 63 20.22 -17.68 1.27
C GLY A 63 21.55 -17.94 1.95
N ASN A 64 21.72 -19.16 2.42
CA ASN A 64 22.99 -19.69 2.90
C ASN A 64 23.28 -21.06 2.26
N SER A 65 24.30 -21.77 2.75
CA SER A 65 24.69 -23.07 2.19
C SER A 65 23.66 -24.20 2.38
N THR A 66 22.66 -24.02 3.24
CA THR A 66 21.71 -25.07 3.65
C THR A 66 20.24 -24.76 3.33
N SER A 67 19.88 -23.47 3.24
CA SER A 67 18.50 -23.02 3.12
C SER A 67 18.42 -21.63 2.50
N SER A 68 17.27 -21.31 1.94
CA SER A 68 16.94 -19.99 1.40
C SER A 68 15.43 -19.76 1.45
N GLY A 69 15.01 -18.49 1.42
CA GLY A 69 13.61 -18.11 1.54
C GLY A 69 13.37 -16.62 1.23
N THR A 70 12.10 -16.20 1.31
CA THR A 70 11.63 -14.84 1.03
C THR A 70 11.40 -13.99 2.29
N ASP A 71 11.53 -14.61 3.46
CA ASP A 71 11.50 -14.05 4.81
C ASP A 71 12.88 -13.48 5.20
N TRP A 72 13.47 -12.69 4.31
CA TRP A 72 14.82 -12.13 4.49
C TRP A 72 14.91 -11.22 5.72
N GLU A 73 13.77 -10.66 6.15
CA GLU A 73 13.68 -9.81 7.32
C GLU A 73 14.00 -10.56 8.63
N GLU A 74 13.79 -11.87 8.65
CA GLU A 74 14.13 -12.75 9.78
C GLU A 74 15.59 -13.25 9.69
N HIS A 75 16.25 -13.01 8.54
CA HIS A 75 17.59 -13.51 8.21
C HIS A 75 18.56 -12.39 7.75
N PRO A 76 18.72 -11.28 8.51
CA PRO A 76 19.46 -10.10 8.05
C PRO A 76 20.94 -10.35 7.71
N GLY A 77 21.55 -11.39 8.26
CA GLY A 77 22.97 -11.71 8.00
C GLY A 77 23.24 -12.41 6.66
N ASN A 78 22.20 -12.89 5.97
CA ASN A 78 22.31 -13.66 4.72
C ASN A 78 21.42 -13.10 3.62
N VAL A 79 21.13 -11.80 3.67
CA VAL A 79 20.29 -11.12 2.68
C VAL A 79 21.00 -11.11 1.33
N MET A 80 20.28 -11.53 0.29
CA MET A 80 20.75 -11.51 -1.10
C MET A 80 19.96 -10.51 -1.96
N ARG A 81 18.75 -10.16 -1.55
CA ARG A 81 17.93 -9.13 -2.18
C ARG A 81 16.96 -8.54 -1.16
N ILE A 82 16.78 -7.22 -1.22
CA ILE A 82 15.83 -6.48 -0.37
C ILE A 82 14.60 -6.17 -1.21
N GLY A 83 13.46 -6.74 -0.82
CA GLY A 83 12.15 -6.47 -1.40
C GLY A 83 11.11 -6.40 -0.29
N LEU A 84 10.06 -5.60 -0.46
CA LEU A 84 9.09 -5.34 0.61
C LEU A 84 7.72 -5.96 0.32
N ALA A 85 7.52 -6.60 -0.83
CA ALA A 85 6.26 -7.25 -1.16
C ALA A 85 5.95 -8.35 -0.13
N VAL A 86 4.66 -8.48 0.21
CA VAL A 86 4.17 -9.54 1.11
C VAL A 86 4.35 -10.92 0.47
N ASP A 87 3.97 -11.05 -0.80
CA ASP A 87 3.98 -12.31 -1.54
C ASP A 87 4.56 -12.15 -2.96
N ASP A 88 4.88 -13.29 -3.57
CA ASP A 88 5.42 -13.37 -4.92
C ASP A 88 4.39 -13.76 -5.98
N ASP A 89 3.10 -13.83 -5.62
CA ASP A 89 2.02 -14.26 -6.51
C ASP A 89 1.89 -13.30 -7.69
N LEU A 90 1.69 -13.86 -8.88
CA LEU A 90 1.41 -13.08 -10.08
C LEU A 90 0.06 -12.34 -9.98
N SER A 91 -0.88 -12.90 -9.21
CA SER A 91 -2.22 -12.32 -9.04
C SER A 91 -2.24 -11.06 -8.17
N SER A 92 -1.27 -10.90 -7.25
CA SER A 92 -1.11 -9.71 -6.42
C SER A 92 -0.37 -8.57 -7.14
N LYS A 93 0.33 -8.89 -8.23
CA LYS A 93 1.21 -7.99 -9.02
C LYS A 93 0.54 -7.42 -10.27
N LEU A 94 -0.78 -7.45 -10.34
CA LEU A 94 -1.51 -6.94 -11.49
C LEU A 94 -1.38 -5.42 -11.60
N THR A 95 -1.28 -4.90 -12.82
CA THR A 95 -1.09 -3.46 -13.08
C THR A 95 -2.27 -2.58 -12.66
N ASN A 96 -3.42 -3.19 -12.35
CA ASN A 96 -4.65 -2.51 -11.95
C ASN A 96 -4.87 -2.48 -10.43
N SER A 97 -3.99 -3.08 -9.62
CA SER A 97 -4.05 -3.06 -8.16
C SER A 97 -2.70 -2.62 -7.58
N PRO A 98 -2.66 -1.75 -6.56
CA PRO A 98 -1.40 -1.44 -5.89
C PRO A 98 -0.84 -2.68 -5.18
N ASN A 99 0.49 -2.83 -5.22
CA ASN A 99 1.16 -3.94 -4.55
C ASN A 99 1.09 -3.79 -3.02
N ILE A 100 1.06 -4.94 -2.34
CA ILE A 100 0.96 -5.03 -0.89
C ILE A 100 2.36 -5.10 -0.28
N ILE A 101 2.61 -4.22 0.69
CA ILE A 101 3.91 -4.04 1.33
C ILE A 101 3.86 -4.54 2.77
N SER A 102 4.79 -5.45 3.08
CA SER A 102 4.97 -6.01 4.40
C SER A 102 5.54 -4.95 5.35
N ARG A 103 4.90 -4.79 6.50
CA ARG A 103 5.40 -3.90 7.53
C ARG A 103 6.72 -4.43 8.11
N LYS A 104 6.82 -5.73 8.39
CA LYS A 104 8.02 -6.34 8.98
C LYS A 104 9.25 -6.10 8.11
N LYS A 105 9.13 -6.35 6.79
CA LYS A 105 10.19 -6.08 5.81
C LYS A 105 10.55 -4.60 5.77
N THR A 106 9.54 -3.72 5.79
CA THR A 106 9.74 -2.26 5.78
C THR A 106 10.50 -1.78 7.02
N LEU A 107 10.16 -2.28 8.21
CA LEU A 107 10.88 -1.97 9.44
C LEU A 107 12.30 -2.53 9.40
N GLN A 108 12.48 -3.76 8.93
CA GLN A 108 13.79 -4.37 8.88
C GLN A 108 14.72 -3.74 7.84
N MET A 109 14.15 -3.23 6.74
CA MET A 109 14.86 -2.43 5.75
C MET A 109 15.57 -1.23 6.40
N MET A 110 15.01 -0.65 7.46
CA MET A 110 15.63 0.46 8.19
C MET A 110 16.88 0.04 8.96
N ASN A 111 17.02 -1.25 9.28
CA ASN A 111 18.11 -1.80 10.10
C ASN A 111 19.24 -2.42 9.29
N VAL A 112 19.05 -2.67 7.98
CA VAL A 112 20.14 -3.17 7.10
C VAL A 112 21.29 -2.16 7.12
N ASP A 113 22.54 -2.63 7.10
CA ASP A 113 23.70 -1.76 7.01
C ASP A 113 23.71 -0.98 5.69
N LYS A 114 24.34 0.20 5.71
CA LYS A 114 24.31 1.10 4.54
C LYS A 114 24.97 0.48 3.32
N THR A 115 26.08 -0.23 3.50
CA THR A 115 26.87 -0.84 2.42
C THR A 115 26.09 -1.94 1.71
N THR A 116 25.58 -2.93 2.45
CA THR A 116 24.75 -3.99 1.85
C THR A 116 23.48 -3.41 1.25
N PHE A 117 22.84 -2.41 1.87
CA PHE A 117 21.65 -1.78 1.29
C PHE A 117 21.92 -1.14 -0.08
N ILE A 118 23.04 -0.42 -0.22
CA ILE A 118 23.46 0.18 -1.50
C ILE A 118 23.74 -0.90 -2.53
N GLU A 119 24.49 -1.94 -2.15
CA GLU A 119 24.86 -3.04 -3.05
C GLU A 119 23.64 -3.82 -3.54
N MET A 120 22.76 -4.22 -2.61
CA MET A 120 21.59 -5.06 -2.92
C MET A 120 20.52 -4.35 -3.76
N LEU A 121 20.43 -3.02 -3.67
CA LEU A 121 19.55 -2.21 -4.53
C LEU A 121 20.25 -1.64 -5.77
N GLY A 122 21.57 -1.85 -5.89
CA GLY A 122 22.38 -1.33 -6.98
C GLY A 122 22.48 0.20 -6.99
N LEU A 123 22.42 0.85 -5.84
CA LEU A 123 22.46 2.31 -5.69
C LEU A 123 23.88 2.87 -5.89
N TYR A 124 24.56 2.41 -6.92
CA TYR A 124 25.94 2.79 -7.25
C TYR A 124 26.19 2.70 -8.75
N ASN A 125 27.24 3.37 -9.19
CA ASN A 125 27.84 3.23 -10.51
C ASN A 125 29.27 2.67 -10.37
N ASN A 126 29.72 1.92 -11.36
CA ASN A 126 31.10 1.46 -11.45
C ASN A 126 31.82 2.24 -12.54
N VAL A 127 32.81 3.04 -12.15
CA VAL A 127 33.68 3.78 -13.08
C VAL A 127 35.11 3.33 -12.80
N ASP A 128 35.76 2.71 -13.80
CA ASP A 128 37.12 2.19 -13.71
C ASP A 128 37.38 1.32 -12.47
N ASP A 129 36.55 0.29 -12.28
CA ASP A 129 36.58 -0.65 -11.13
C ASP A 129 36.42 0.01 -9.74
N THR A 130 36.05 1.29 -9.70
CA THR A 130 35.75 2.02 -8.47
C THR A 130 34.23 2.20 -8.32
N LEU A 131 33.70 1.77 -7.17
CA LEU A 131 32.29 1.88 -6.85
C LEU A 131 31.98 3.29 -6.33
N PHE A 132 31.13 4.01 -7.05
CA PHE A 132 30.59 5.32 -6.67
C PHE A 132 29.14 5.19 -6.27
N ALA A 133 28.85 5.27 -4.97
CA ALA A 133 27.48 5.23 -4.47
C ALA A 133 26.72 6.49 -4.86
N TYR A 134 25.51 6.32 -5.38
CA TYR A 134 24.58 7.42 -5.57
C TYR A 134 24.10 7.96 -4.21
N GLY A 135 23.79 9.25 -4.16
CA GLY A 135 22.95 9.77 -3.11
C GLY A 135 21.50 9.30 -3.33
N TYR A 136 20.80 9.00 -2.24
CA TYR A 136 19.42 8.53 -2.32
C TYR A 136 18.59 8.99 -1.13
N ASN A 137 17.28 9.08 -1.34
CA ASN A 137 16.26 9.22 -0.32
C ASN A 137 15.10 8.29 -0.68
N ILE A 138 14.79 7.35 0.21
CA ILE A 138 13.69 6.41 0.06
C ILE A 138 12.75 6.62 1.23
N SER A 139 11.51 7.01 0.96
CA SER A 139 10.53 7.26 2.01
C SER A 139 9.16 6.70 1.65
N PHE A 140 8.39 6.34 2.69
CA PHE A 140 6.96 6.13 2.54
C PHE A 140 6.24 7.38 3.04
N THR A 141 5.24 7.85 2.30
CA THR A 141 4.42 8.99 2.70
C THR A 141 2.94 8.64 2.66
N GLN A 142 2.17 9.23 3.57
CA GLN A 142 0.72 9.10 3.68
C GLN A 142 0.18 10.48 4.07
N ASP A 143 -0.85 10.96 3.36
CA ASP A 143 -1.45 12.29 3.56
C ASP A 143 -0.42 13.43 3.57
N GLY A 144 0.59 13.34 2.71
CA GLY A 144 1.67 14.33 2.57
C GLY A 144 2.74 14.29 3.67
N ASN A 145 2.63 13.40 4.65
CA ASN A 145 3.58 13.25 5.75
C ASN A 145 4.38 11.96 5.62
N VAL A 146 5.60 11.93 6.16
CA VAL A 146 6.39 10.68 6.25
C VAL A 146 5.65 9.68 7.13
N LEU A 147 5.53 8.47 6.64
CA LEU A 147 4.88 7.37 7.31
C LEU A 147 5.64 7.00 8.58
N MET A 148 4.89 6.86 9.68
CA MET A 148 5.40 6.31 10.94
C MET A 148 4.90 4.88 11.12
N LEU A 149 5.81 3.93 11.36
CA LEU A 149 5.50 2.55 11.74
C LEU A 149 6.23 2.25 13.05
N ASN A 150 5.52 1.85 14.11
CA ASN A 150 6.11 1.59 15.44
C ASN A 150 7.04 2.73 15.93
N ASN A 151 6.57 3.98 15.84
CA ASN A 151 7.34 5.19 16.16
C ASN A 151 8.64 5.38 15.34
N THR A 152 8.83 4.62 14.27
CA THR A 152 9.95 4.75 13.34
C THR A 152 9.48 5.49 12.10
N SER A 153 10.12 6.62 11.79
CA SER A 153 9.92 7.31 10.52
C SER A 153 10.50 6.47 9.39
N ILE A 154 9.67 6.12 8.40
CA ILE A 154 10.10 5.29 7.27
C ILE A 154 10.69 6.19 6.19
N ILE A 155 11.90 6.67 6.46
CA ILE A 155 12.73 7.47 5.57
C ILE A 155 14.19 7.03 5.72
N ARG A 156 14.79 6.57 4.63
CA ARG A 156 16.17 6.05 4.59
C ARG A 156 16.96 6.78 3.51
N GLY A 157 18.14 7.27 3.87
CA GLY A 157 19.02 7.97 2.95
C GLY A 157 19.41 9.36 3.46
N GLN A 158 19.63 10.28 2.53
CA GLN A 158 20.11 11.64 2.80
C GLN A 158 19.07 12.67 2.39
N ILE A 159 19.25 13.91 2.86
CA ILE A 159 18.43 15.03 2.38
C ILE A 159 18.79 15.28 0.91
N VAL A 160 17.76 15.43 0.07
CA VAL A 160 17.93 15.72 -1.36
C VAL A 160 18.61 17.08 -1.51
N PRO A 161 19.76 17.17 -2.21
CA PRO A 161 20.47 18.43 -2.41
C PRO A 161 19.81 19.28 -3.51
N GLU A 162 19.69 20.59 -3.27
CA GLU A 162 18.99 21.52 -4.17
C GLU A 162 19.70 21.77 -5.52
N TYR A 163 21.00 21.48 -5.59
CA TYR A 163 21.88 21.87 -6.70
C TYR A 163 22.36 20.68 -7.56
N LYS A 164 21.87 19.47 -7.30
CA LYS A 164 22.22 18.27 -8.08
C LYS A 164 21.03 17.81 -8.90
N GLU A 165 21.33 17.25 -10.07
CA GLU A 165 20.34 16.54 -10.86
C GLU A 165 19.82 15.35 -10.05
N THR A 166 18.50 15.27 -9.91
CA THR A 166 17.82 14.27 -9.09
C THR A 166 16.68 13.67 -9.88
N THR A 167 16.58 12.35 -9.89
CA THR A 167 15.41 11.63 -10.37
C THR A 167 14.52 11.26 -9.20
N LYS A 168 13.20 11.40 -9.39
CA LYS A 168 12.17 10.96 -8.45
C LYS A 168 11.20 9.96 -9.09
N ILE A 169 11.00 8.83 -8.42
CA ILE A 169 9.94 7.86 -8.73
C ILE A 169 8.98 7.78 -7.55
N THR A 170 7.68 7.76 -7.83
CA THR A 170 6.62 7.58 -6.82
C THR A 170 5.74 6.40 -7.22
N ARG A 171 5.50 5.48 -6.29
CA ARG A 171 4.63 4.30 -6.48
C ARG A 171 3.53 4.31 -5.42
N ILE A 172 2.30 4.03 -5.83
CA ILE A 172 1.18 3.79 -4.92
C ILE A 172 1.28 2.34 -4.43
N VAL A 173 1.12 2.15 -3.13
CA VAL A 173 1.24 0.84 -2.47
C VAL A 173 0.19 0.70 -1.36
N LEU A 174 -0.10 -0.55 -0.98
CA LEU A 174 -0.92 -0.89 0.18
C LEU A 174 -0.01 -1.33 1.33
N MET A 175 0.13 -0.48 2.34
CA MET A 175 0.99 -0.74 3.50
C MET A 175 0.23 -1.45 4.60
N GLU A 176 0.80 -2.52 5.14
CA GLU A 176 0.31 -3.22 6.32
C GLU A 176 0.36 -2.32 7.58
N LYS A 177 -0.78 -2.13 8.25
CA LYS A 177 -0.94 -1.23 9.41
C LYS A 177 -1.38 -1.90 10.70
N GLY A 178 -2.02 -3.05 10.63
CA GLY A 178 -2.58 -3.75 11.78
C GLY A 178 -3.55 -4.84 11.37
N THR A 179 -4.58 -5.07 12.18
CA THR A 179 -5.67 -6.00 11.87
C THR A 179 -7.00 -5.28 11.79
N ILE A 180 -7.88 -5.79 10.92
CA ILE A 180 -9.21 -5.25 10.69
C ILE A 180 -10.24 -6.37 10.69
N ALA A 181 -11.39 -6.13 11.31
CA ALA A 181 -12.61 -6.92 11.09
C ALA A 181 -13.70 -6.00 10.56
N SER A 182 -14.45 -6.47 9.56
CA SER A 182 -15.53 -5.71 8.93
C SER A 182 -16.85 -6.45 9.13
N PHE A 183 -17.84 -5.72 9.64
CA PHE A 183 -19.17 -6.25 9.96
C PHE A 183 -20.23 -5.43 9.22
N THR A 184 -21.31 -6.09 8.80
CA THR A 184 -22.54 -5.41 8.41
C THR A 184 -23.42 -5.18 9.63
N GLY A 185 -24.40 -4.27 9.54
CA GLY A 185 -25.39 -4.07 10.60
C GLY A 185 -26.16 -5.36 10.95
N ASP A 186 -26.24 -6.31 10.02
CA ASP A 186 -26.89 -7.61 10.22
C ASP A 186 -25.99 -8.63 10.94
N ASP A 187 -24.67 -8.45 10.91
CA ASP A 187 -23.73 -9.29 11.67
C ASP A 187 -23.68 -8.91 13.15
N LEU A 188 -24.02 -7.65 13.47
CA LEU A 188 -23.97 -7.10 14.81
C LEU A 188 -25.22 -7.45 15.61
N THR A 189 -25.18 -8.61 16.27
CA THR A 189 -26.25 -9.07 17.14
C THR A 189 -26.16 -8.44 18.53
N SER A 190 -27.26 -8.51 19.28
CA SER A 190 -27.41 -7.78 20.53
C SER A 190 -28.25 -8.51 21.56
N GLU A 191 -27.77 -8.58 22.81
CA GLU A 191 -28.61 -8.90 23.99
C GLU A 191 -29.33 -7.67 24.56
N LEU A 192 -28.78 -6.48 24.33
CA LEU A 192 -29.22 -5.21 24.93
C LEU A 192 -29.57 -4.20 23.84
N VAL A 193 -30.83 -3.75 23.80
CA VAL A 193 -31.35 -2.84 22.78
C VAL A 193 -30.37 -1.70 22.45
N ASN A 194 -30.03 -1.56 21.16
CA ASN A 194 -29.09 -0.58 20.59
C ASN A 194 -27.60 -0.74 20.95
N THR A 195 -27.19 -1.86 21.54
CA THR A 195 -25.77 -2.13 21.85
C THR A 195 -25.27 -3.33 21.05
N ALA A 196 -24.22 -3.15 20.26
CA ALA A 196 -23.54 -4.26 19.59
C ALA A 196 -22.39 -4.75 20.48
N THR A 197 -22.34 -6.05 20.76
CA THR A 197 -21.28 -6.65 21.60
C THR A 197 -20.31 -7.44 20.74
N ILE A 198 -19.02 -7.13 20.88
CA ILE A 198 -17.92 -7.76 20.16
C ILE A 198 -16.94 -8.31 21.20
N ASN A 199 -16.69 -9.61 21.17
CA ASN A 199 -15.65 -10.23 21.98
C ASN A 199 -14.30 -10.14 21.25
N ILE A 200 -13.25 -9.84 22.01
CA ILE A 200 -11.91 -9.62 21.48
C ILE A 200 -10.96 -10.41 22.36
N THR A 201 -10.15 -11.29 21.77
CA THR A 201 -9.12 -12.04 22.49
C THR A 201 -7.75 -11.44 22.19
N GLY A 202 -7.11 -10.89 23.22
CA GLY A 202 -5.76 -10.34 23.14
C GLY A 202 -4.65 -11.38 23.36
N PRO A 203 -3.37 -10.98 23.36
CA PRO A 203 -2.91 -9.59 23.30
C PRO A 203 -2.70 -9.09 21.86
N PHE A 204 -2.82 -7.78 21.65
CA PHE A 204 -2.46 -7.15 20.38
C PHE A 204 -1.18 -6.30 20.50
N VAL A 205 -0.29 -6.45 19.53
CA VAL A 205 0.94 -5.63 19.42
C VAL A 205 0.70 -4.28 18.75
N GLU A 206 -0.49 -4.10 18.17
CA GLU A 206 -0.92 -3.00 17.32
C GLU A 206 -2.39 -2.68 17.51
N ASN A 207 -2.75 -1.47 17.10
CA ASN A 207 -4.13 -1.04 17.15
C ASN A 207 -4.98 -1.93 16.25
N ILE A 208 -6.19 -2.22 16.72
CA ILE A 208 -7.16 -3.00 15.96
C ILE A 208 -8.17 -2.05 15.33
N THR A 209 -8.63 -2.41 14.14
CA THR A 209 -9.68 -1.68 13.43
C THR A 209 -10.94 -2.52 13.36
N ILE A 210 -12.09 -1.92 13.65
CA ILE A 210 -13.40 -2.49 13.43
C ILE A 210 -14.12 -1.60 12.43
N GLN A 211 -14.58 -2.16 11.32
CA GLN A 211 -15.43 -1.47 10.36
C GLN A 211 -16.86 -1.97 10.45
N ILE A 212 -17.79 -1.04 10.37
CA ILE A 212 -19.22 -1.35 10.36
C ILE A 212 -19.85 -0.64 9.17
N CYS A 213 -20.54 -1.39 8.31
CA CYS A 213 -21.32 -0.87 7.19
C CYS A 213 -22.78 -1.32 7.28
N ASP A 214 -23.64 -0.74 6.44
CA ASP A 214 -25.04 -1.16 6.28
C ASP A 214 -25.81 -1.24 7.60
N LEU A 215 -25.69 -0.20 8.43
CA LEU A 215 -26.41 -0.10 9.70
C LEU A 215 -27.91 0.11 9.46
N ASN A 216 -28.74 -0.69 10.14
CA ASN A 216 -30.19 -0.61 10.01
C ASN A 216 -30.76 0.55 10.84
N PHE A 217 -31.29 1.59 10.20
CA PHE A 217 -31.87 2.74 10.90
C PHE A 217 -33.36 2.56 11.18
N THR A 218 -33.81 2.94 12.38
CA THR A 218 -35.22 2.80 12.78
C THR A 218 -35.89 4.09 13.23
N GLY A 219 -35.20 5.22 13.15
CA GLY A 219 -35.76 6.51 13.53
C GLY A 219 -35.05 7.70 12.88
N LEU A 220 -35.45 8.90 13.29
CA LEU A 220 -34.81 10.14 12.87
C LEU A 220 -33.54 10.38 13.71
N SER A 221 -32.46 10.82 13.08
CA SER A 221 -31.16 11.09 13.72
C SER A 221 -30.50 9.84 14.33
N PRO A 222 -30.12 8.85 13.50
CA PRO A 222 -29.28 7.75 13.94
C PRO A 222 -27.90 8.26 14.37
N MET A 223 -27.36 7.71 15.45
CA MET A 223 -26.08 8.15 16.00
C MET A 223 -25.34 7.03 16.72
N PHE A 224 -24.02 7.09 16.70
CA PHE A 224 -23.16 6.36 17.62
C PHE A 224 -22.91 7.23 18.87
N LEU A 225 -23.01 6.61 20.05
CA LEU A 225 -22.93 7.30 21.33
C LEU A 225 -21.54 7.18 21.95
N ASN A 226 -21.09 5.96 22.20
CA ASN A 226 -19.80 5.66 22.81
C ASN A 226 -19.41 4.18 22.61
N ALA A 227 -18.16 3.86 22.95
CA ALA A 227 -17.71 2.50 23.14
C ALA A 227 -17.40 2.26 24.63
N SER A 228 -17.60 1.03 25.10
CA SER A 228 -17.18 0.60 26.43
C SER A 228 -16.47 -0.74 26.38
N LEU A 229 -15.48 -0.94 27.26
CA LEU A 229 -14.71 -2.17 27.38
C LEU A 229 -14.93 -2.74 28.77
N ASP A 230 -15.41 -3.97 28.85
CA ASP A 230 -15.74 -4.67 30.11
C ASP A 230 -16.61 -3.81 31.05
N GLY A 231 -17.57 -3.09 30.46
CA GLY A 231 -18.50 -2.19 31.16
C GLY A 231 -17.94 -0.81 31.51
N THR A 232 -16.68 -0.50 31.16
CA THR A 232 -16.08 0.82 31.37
C THR A 232 -16.11 1.65 30.08
N THR A 233 -16.75 2.81 30.10
CA THR A 233 -16.81 3.72 28.94
C THR A 233 -15.41 4.20 28.55
N LEU A 234 -15.08 4.05 27.26
CA LEU A 234 -13.83 4.48 26.66
C LEU A 234 -13.88 5.98 26.31
N ILE A 235 -12.71 6.62 26.29
CA ILE A 235 -12.58 8.05 26.03
C ILE A 235 -12.05 8.26 24.61
N GLN A 236 -12.76 9.02 23.79
CA GLN A 236 -12.31 9.48 22.47
C GLN A 236 -11.56 10.83 22.61
N PRO A 237 -10.43 11.07 21.92
CA PRO A 237 -9.74 10.18 20.98
C PRO A 237 -8.67 9.28 21.63
N SER A 238 -8.52 9.30 22.95
CA SER A 238 -7.37 8.67 23.64
C SER A 238 -7.37 7.14 23.60
N ASN A 239 -8.53 6.51 23.71
CA ASN A 239 -8.65 5.05 23.69
C ASN A 239 -9.02 4.53 22.30
N TYR A 240 -9.76 5.32 21.54
CA TYR A 240 -10.15 4.98 20.19
C TYR A 240 -10.48 6.23 19.39
N THR A 241 -10.43 6.12 18.07
CA THR A 241 -10.90 7.13 17.14
C THR A 241 -11.97 6.55 16.22
N VAL A 242 -12.88 7.40 15.77
CA VAL A 242 -13.93 7.02 14.81
C VAL A 242 -13.86 7.96 13.62
N CYS A 243 -13.85 7.39 12.43
CA CYS A 243 -13.99 8.13 11.19
C CYS A 243 -15.07 7.49 10.31
N LYS A 244 -15.63 8.32 9.42
CA LYS A 244 -16.49 7.84 8.34
C LYS A 244 -15.63 7.62 7.10
N ILE A 245 -15.82 6.49 6.44
CA ILE A 245 -15.13 6.13 5.21
C ILE A 245 -16.10 6.29 4.03
N ASP A 246 -15.62 6.97 2.98
CA ASP A 246 -16.27 7.02 1.67
C ASP A 246 -15.21 6.69 0.60
N GLY A 247 -15.30 5.48 0.04
CA GLY A 247 -14.23 4.92 -0.79
C GLY A 247 -12.89 4.86 -0.04
N TRP A 248 -11.95 5.72 -0.43
CA TRP A 248 -10.61 5.82 0.18
C TRP A 248 -10.48 7.01 1.14
N GLU A 249 -11.49 7.88 1.21
CA GLU A 249 -11.42 9.09 2.02
C GLU A 249 -11.91 8.81 3.44
N LYS A 250 -11.11 9.25 4.42
CA LYS A 250 -11.47 9.24 5.84
C LYS A 250 -11.86 10.64 6.24
N SER A 251 -13.05 10.78 6.82
CA SER A 251 -13.54 12.04 7.36
C SER A 251 -13.81 11.95 8.85
N SER A 252 -13.65 13.06 9.56
CA SER A 252 -13.95 13.13 10.98
C SER A 252 -15.42 12.81 11.22
N PHE A 253 -15.69 11.89 12.14
CA PHE A 253 -17.05 11.51 12.49
C PHE A 253 -17.54 12.29 13.72
N ASN A 254 -18.70 12.94 13.59
CA ASN A 254 -19.27 13.81 14.63
C ASN A 254 -20.35 13.12 15.50
N GLY A 255 -20.48 11.80 15.37
CA GLY A 255 -21.49 10.99 16.08
C GLY A 255 -22.77 10.73 15.28
N SER A 256 -23.13 11.59 14.32
CA SER A 256 -24.37 11.43 13.55
C SER A 256 -24.16 10.57 12.32
N LEU A 257 -25.09 9.64 12.11
CA LEU A 257 -25.18 8.81 10.91
C LEU A 257 -26.11 9.48 9.90
N SER A 258 -25.71 9.49 8.63
CA SER A 258 -26.38 10.21 7.55
C SER A 258 -27.02 9.30 6.51
N SER A 259 -26.43 8.12 6.28
CA SER A 259 -26.92 7.09 5.36
C SER A 259 -26.71 5.70 5.97
N PRO A 260 -27.62 4.73 5.75
CA PRO A 260 -27.41 3.33 6.16
C PRO A 260 -26.13 2.74 5.57
N THR A 261 -25.74 3.20 4.38
CA THR A 261 -24.52 2.79 3.67
C THR A 261 -23.26 3.48 4.21
N ASP A 262 -23.36 4.28 5.26
CA ASP A 262 -22.19 4.91 5.87
C ASP A 262 -21.28 3.82 6.46
N VAL A 263 -20.01 3.84 6.08
CA VAL A 263 -19.00 2.95 6.66
C VAL A 263 -18.34 3.68 7.82
N LEU A 264 -18.51 3.16 9.02
CA LEU A 264 -17.79 3.61 10.21
C LEU A 264 -16.53 2.78 10.40
N SER A 265 -15.43 3.44 10.74
CA SER A 265 -14.19 2.78 11.11
C SER A 265 -13.75 3.23 12.49
N PHE A 266 -13.66 2.26 13.39
CA PHE A 266 -13.25 2.41 14.77
C PHE A 266 -11.82 1.88 14.89
N ASN A 267 -10.88 2.75 15.27
CA ASN A 267 -9.50 2.37 15.50
C ASN A 267 -9.23 2.44 17.00
N PHE A 268 -9.04 1.27 17.63
CA PHE A 268 -8.83 1.12 19.07
C PHE A 268 -7.35 0.97 19.39
N ASP A 269 -6.91 1.64 20.46
CA ASP A 269 -5.55 1.54 20.96
C ASP A 269 -5.25 0.12 21.46
N LYS A 270 -4.13 -0.43 21.02
CA LYS A 270 -3.64 -1.76 21.42
C LYS A 270 -3.49 -1.96 22.93
N GLU A 271 -3.18 -0.88 23.66
CA GLU A 271 -2.92 -0.95 25.10
C GLU A 271 -4.18 -1.38 25.88
N LEU A 272 -5.37 -1.19 25.28
CA LEU A 272 -6.65 -1.71 25.80
C LEU A 272 -6.69 -3.24 25.85
N PHE A 273 -5.94 -3.92 24.99
CA PHE A 273 -5.97 -5.36 24.78
C PHE A 273 -4.59 -5.99 25.05
N SER A 274 -3.89 -5.53 26.08
CA SER A 274 -2.49 -5.89 26.35
C SER A 274 -2.28 -7.25 27.02
N SER A 275 -3.32 -7.81 27.65
CA SER A 275 -3.30 -9.13 28.30
C SER A 275 -3.84 -10.23 27.38
N SER A 276 -3.36 -11.47 27.58
CA SER A 276 -3.89 -12.67 26.93
C SER A 276 -5.19 -13.12 27.60
N SER A 277 -6.23 -12.33 27.37
CA SER A 277 -7.57 -12.53 27.90
C SER A 277 -8.62 -12.15 26.86
N GLU A 278 -9.85 -12.58 27.12
CA GLU A 278 -11.04 -12.13 26.39
C GLU A 278 -11.52 -10.82 26.99
N TYR A 279 -11.90 -9.89 26.12
CA TYR A 279 -12.46 -8.58 26.45
C TYR A 279 -13.80 -8.44 25.76
N ARG A 280 -14.74 -7.78 26.44
CA ARG A 280 -16.06 -7.47 25.90
C ARG A 280 -16.10 -6.00 25.48
N LEU A 281 -16.14 -5.75 24.18
CA LEU A 281 -16.32 -4.42 23.60
C LEU A 281 -17.80 -4.20 23.26
N ASP A 282 -18.41 -3.19 23.87
CA ASP A 282 -19.78 -2.79 23.59
C ASP A 282 -19.80 -1.46 22.84
N LEU A 283 -20.49 -1.41 21.69
CA LEU A 283 -20.70 -0.21 20.88
C LEU A 283 -22.14 0.25 21.01
N GLU A 284 -22.34 1.45 21.57
CA GLU A 284 -23.67 1.98 21.86
C GLU A 284 -24.17 2.89 20.73
N PHE A 285 -25.38 2.62 20.24
CA PHE A 285 -26.03 3.39 19.20
C PHE A 285 -27.39 3.95 19.67
N ARG A 286 -27.95 4.86 18.88
CA ARG A 286 -29.33 5.34 19.02
C ARG A 286 -30.00 5.38 17.65
N ASN A 287 -31.26 4.97 17.61
CA ASN A 287 -32.07 4.86 16.38
C ASN A 287 -31.43 3.95 15.31
N VAL A 288 -30.63 2.98 15.77
CA VAL A 288 -30.05 1.89 14.98
C VAL A 288 -30.60 0.60 15.55
N THR A 289 -31.04 -0.32 14.69
CA THR A 289 -31.54 -1.63 15.09
C THR A 289 -30.54 -2.70 14.76
N LEU A 290 -30.40 -3.62 15.70
CA LEU A 290 -29.49 -4.75 15.65
C LEU A 290 -30.34 -6.02 15.61
N PRO A 291 -29.99 -7.05 14.81
CA PRO A 291 -30.81 -8.25 14.69
C PRO A 291 -31.02 -8.97 16.02
N THR A 292 -32.25 -9.43 16.23
CA THR A 292 -32.66 -10.28 17.35
C THR A 292 -33.69 -11.32 16.89
N PRO A 293 -33.59 -12.60 17.31
CA PRO A 293 -32.53 -13.19 18.12
C PRO A 293 -31.29 -13.55 17.28
N GLY A 294 -30.11 -13.40 17.88
CA GLY A 294 -28.83 -13.86 17.34
C GLY A 294 -27.92 -14.30 18.49
N PRO A 295 -26.71 -14.84 18.22
CA PRO A 295 -25.70 -15.04 19.27
C PRO A 295 -25.51 -13.75 20.08
N PRO A 296 -25.18 -13.84 21.37
CA PRO A 296 -25.13 -12.66 22.24
C PRO A 296 -24.00 -11.67 21.89
N PHE A 297 -23.01 -12.13 21.13
CA PHE A 297 -21.86 -11.37 20.67
C PHE A 297 -21.30 -11.96 19.38
N ILE A 298 -20.42 -11.21 18.73
CA ILE A 298 -19.56 -11.66 17.63
C ILE A 298 -18.09 -11.63 18.05
N ASP A 299 -17.29 -12.61 17.64
CA ASP A 299 -15.87 -12.70 17.98
C ASP A 299 -15.00 -11.99 16.94
N TYR A 300 -14.31 -10.92 17.32
CA TYR A 300 -13.38 -10.20 16.44
C TYR A 300 -12.32 -11.10 15.80
N ASN A 301 -11.78 -12.02 16.60
CA ASN A 301 -10.67 -12.88 16.19
C ASN A 301 -11.07 -13.89 15.10
N ASP A 302 -12.35 -14.21 14.96
CA ASP A 302 -12.87 -15.12 13.93
C ASP A 302 -13.02 -14.43 12.56
N TRP A 303 -13.08 -13.10 12.54
CA TRP A 303 -13.36 -12.29 11.35
C TRP A 303 -12.22 -11.34 10.96
N ASN A 304 -11.14 -11.31 11.74
CA ASN A 304 -10.06 -10.39 11.48
C ASN A 304 -9.20 -10.83 10.29
N SER A 305 -8.59 -9.84 9.66
CA SER A 305 -7.61 -9.99 8.59
C SER A 305 -6.58 -8.87 8.68
N THR A 306 -5.51 -8.96 7.91
CA THR A 306 -4.50 -7.90 7.86
C THR A 306 -5.10 -6.62 7.28
N HIS A 307 -4.92 -5.51 7.99
CA HIS A 307 -5.36 -4.19 7.57
C HIS A 307 -4.30 -3.50 6.72
N TYR A 308 -4.70 -3.06 5.54
CA TYR A 308 -3.83 -2.35 4.60
C TYR A 308 -4.37 -0.95 4.32
N GLU A 309 -3.45 0.02 4.25
CA GLU A 309 -3.80 1.40 3.90
C GLU A 309 -2.94 1.91 2.74
N PRO A 310 -3.48 2.75 1.85
CA PRO A 310 -2.69 3.39 0.81
C PRO A 310 -1.54 4.21 1.38
N ALA A 311 -0.39 4.07 0.75
CA ALA A 311 0.76 4.93 0.96
C ALA A 311 1.47 5.17 -0.38
N TYR A 312 2.41 6.11 -0.38
CA TYR A 312 3.27 6.40 -1.51
C TYR A 312 4.71 6.04 -1.16
N LEU A 313 5.29 5.07 -1.86
CA LEU A 313 6.74 4.89 -1.87
C LEU A 313 7.34 5.97 -2.77
N VAL A 314 8.24 6.77 -2.23
CA VAL A 314 9.00 7.79 -2.96
C VAL A 314 10.47 7.38 -2.95
N VAL A 315 11.08 7.31 -4.14
CA VAL A 315 12.49 7.02 -4.34
C VAL A 315 13.12 8.18 -5.10
N GLU A 316 14.08 8.84 -4.49
CA GLU A 316 14.86 9.93 -5.07
C GLU A 316 16.33 9.54 -5.12
N VAL A 317 16.99 9.75 -6.26
CA VAL A 317 18.40 9.36 -6.49
C VAL A 317 19.14 10.48 -7.22
N TRP A 318 20.40 10.73 -6.86
CA TRP A 318 21.28 11.75 -7.44
C TRP A 318 22.76 11.34 -7.44
N GLU A 319 23.58 11.97 -8.28
CA GLU A 319 25.06 11.80 -8.32
C GLU A 319 25.77 12.82 -7.43
#